data_AF-A0A8K0UJZ5-F1
#
_entry.id   AF-A0A8K0UJZ5-F1
#
_cell.length_a   1.000
_cell.length_b   1.000
_cell.length_c   1.000
_cell.angle_alpha   90.00
_cell.angle_beta   90.00
_cell.angle_gamma   90.00
#
_symmetry.space_group_name_H-M   'P 1'
#
loop_
_entity.id
_entity.type
_entity.pdbx_description
1 polymer ?
#
loop_
_entity_poly.entity_id
_entity_poly.type
_entity_poly.pdbx_seq_one_letter_code
_entity_poly.pdbx_strand_id
1 'polypeptide(L)'
;MPRWGDLHLVESLCKTYDDVVPVIRNFLKALVFLHHHRIIHRDIQPRNTLVNHFTYAPLQRVLARSVRLKHRRQLQCVIMDFNISIIAPPSADLRSYRLPYTTSFAGAYLQPPDVHQGEFEYNPFAFDVAAMGILLCHYFQHMSQKVPILAPLLDWMTTRDISHRCTAEEALAFFERLVAEHPVSHERILSEHYDRIGEGHETCNRWKGLPEDFVKKWSKYRKPPVPRGVLMLRWLYMRDRFFVIPRVRWFFSRAYCWTFGACFGWLQRLWG
;
A
#
# COMPACT_ATOMS: atom_id res chain seq x y z
N MET A 1 2.13 25.14 19.81
CA MET A 1 2.33 23.76 19.34
C MET A 1 1.40 23.47 18.17
N PRO A 2 1.87 22.82 17.10
CA PRO A 2 0.97 22.30 16.06
C PRO A 2 -0.01 21.31 16.69
N ARG A 3 -1.26 21.34 16.24
CA ARG A 3 -2.29 20.35 16.53
C ARG A 3 -2.34 19.34 15.40
N TRP A 4 -2.95 18.19 15.68
CA TRP A 4 -3.13 17.12 14.72
C TRP A 4 -4.62 16.89 14.47
N GLY A 5 -4.98 16.78 13.20
CA GLY A 5 -6.35 16.57 12.75
C GLY A 5 -6.42 15.52 11.66
N ASP A 6 -7.65 15.13 11.34
CA ASP A 6 -7.96 14.07 10.39
C ASP A 6 -7.39 14.36 8.99
N LEU A 7 -6.85 13.33 8.35
CA LEU A 7 -6.32 13.36 7.00
C LEU A 7 -7.40 13.58 5.92
N HIS A 8 -8.70 13.48 6.23
CA HIS A 8 -9.76 13.95 5.30
C HIS A 8 -9.57 15.41 4.86
N LEU A 9 -8.84 16.22 5.64
CA LEU A 9 -8.41 17.55 5.24
C LEU A 9 -7.47 17.50 4.01
N VAL A 10 -6.61 16.49 3.89
CA VAL A 10 -5.60 16.38 2.83
C VAL A 10 -6.21 16.25 1.44
N GLU A 11 -7.31 15.51 1.29
CA GLU A 11 -8.06 15.44 0.01
C GLU A 11 -8.45 16.84 -0.48
N SER A 12 -8.99 17.65 0.43
CA SER A 12 -9.44 19.00 0.09
C SER A 12 -8.29 20.01 -0.10
N LEU A 13 -7.11 19.71 0.46
CA LEU A 13 -5.92 20.56 0.42
C LEU A 13 -5.01 20.25 -0.77
N CYS A 14 -4.98 18.99 -1.21
CA CYS A 14 -4.14 18.53 -2.31
C CYS A 14 -4.90 18.68 -3.62
N LYS A 15 -4.49 19.68 -4.41
CA LYS A 15 -5.07 20.02 -5.71
C LYS A 15 -3.98 20.32 -6.74
N THR A 16 -2.73 19.96 -6.47
CA THR A 16 -1.62 20.17 -7.39
C THR A 16 -0.56 19.10 -7.14
N TYR A 17 0.32 18.93 -8.12
CA TYR A 17 1.52 18.11 -7.99
C TYR A 17 2.34 18.48 -6.73
N ASP A 18 2.54 19.78 -6.49
CA ASP A 18 3.32 20.31 -5.36
C ASP A 18 2.69 20.04 -4.00
N ASP A 19 1.42 19.64 -3.97
CA ASP A 19 0.70 19.33 -2.74
C ASP A 19 0.82 17.85 -2.40
N VAL A 20 0.66 17.01 -3.43
CA VAL A 20 0.65 15.55 -3.30
C VAL A 20 2.05 15.04 -2.98
N VAL A 21 3.08 15.61 -3.62
CA VAL A 21 4.45 15.12 -3.50
C VAL A 21 4.98 15.17 -2.06
N PRO A 22 4.87 16.29 -1.31
CA PRO A 22 5.28 16.34 0.09
C PRO A 22 4.52 15.36 1.00
N VAL A 23 3.24 15.15 0.75
CA VAL A 23 2.41 14.23 1.54
C VAL A 23 2.88 12.79 1.36
N ILE A 24 3.02 12.33 0.11
CA ILE A 24 3.53 10.99 -0.20
C ILE A 24 4.93 10.81 0.38
N ARG A 25 5.80 11.81 0.24
CA ARG A 25 7.15 11.79 0.82
C ARG A 25 7.12 11.58 2.33
N ASN A 26 6.27 12.31 3.06
CA ASN A 26 6.17 12.17 4.52
C ASN A 26 5.74 10.76 4.92
N PHE A 27 4.74 10.18 4.24
CA PHE A 27 4.28 8.82 4.51
C PHE A 27 5.34 7.76 4.21
N LEU A 28 6.04 7.87 3.08
CA LEU A 28 7.11 6.94 2.72
C LEU A 28 8.30 7.06 3.70
N LYS A 29 8.68 8.28 4.12
CA LYS A 29 9.71 8.48 5.15
C LYS A 29 9.30 7.88 6.50
N ALA A 30 8.05 8.06 6.91
CA ALA A 30 7.53 7.44 8.14
C ALA A 30 7.62 5.91 8.05
N LEU A 31 7.21 5.33 6.93
CA LEU A 31 7.26 3.88 6.74
C LEU A 31 8.68 3.33 6.72
N VAL A 32 9.60 4.02 6.05
CA VAL A 32 11.04 3.69 6.07
C VAL A 32 11.58 3.70 7.49
N PHE A 33 11.25 4.75 8.28
CA PHE A 33 11.68 4.85 9.67
C PHE A 33 11.18 3.66 10.51
N LEU A 34 9.90 3.28 10.36
CA LEU A 34 9.32 2.14 11.07
C LEU A 34 10.04 0.84 10.70
N HIS A 35 10.16 0.55 9.41
CA HIS A 35 10.77 -0.70 8.94
C HIS A 35 12.26 -0.80 9.27
N HIS A 36 12.99 0.32 9.24
CA HIS A 36 14.38 0.39 9.68
C HIS A 36 14.55 -0.04 11.15
N HIS A 37 13.60 0.36 12.00
CA HIS A 37 13.56 -0.03 13.42
C HIS A 37 12.80 -1.34 13.68
N ARG A 38 12.50 -2.11 12.62
CA ARG A 38 11.75 -3.36 12.66
C ARG A 38 10.35 -3.22 13.27
N ILE A 39 9.80 -2.02 13.26
CA ILE A 39 8.43 -1.76 13.68
C ILE A 39 7.51 -2.06 12.50
N ILE A 40 6.53 -2.92 12.76
CA ILE A 40 5.44 -3.25 11.84
C ILE A 40 4.18 -2.65 12.44
N HIS A 41 3.52 -1.76 11.71
CA HIS A 41 2.35 -1.02 12.13
C HIS A 41 1.06 -1.86 12.11
N ARG A 42 0.83 -2.63 11.04
CA ARG A 42 -0.35 -3.50 10.80
C ARG A 42 -1.71 -2.81 10.70
N ASP A 43 -1.84 -1.55 11.13
CA ASP A 43 -3.11 -0.79 11.04
C ASP A 43 -3.03 0.51 10.19
N ILE A 44 -2.24 0.52 9.11
CA ILE A 44 -2.10 1.70 8.25
C ILE A 44 -3.38 1.94 7.45
N GLN A 45 -4.11 3.01 7.76
CA GLN A 45 -5.36 3.38 7.10
C GLN A 45 -5.76 4.84 7.38
N PRO A 46 -6.79 5.40 6.72
CA PRO A 46 -7.20 6.81 6.88
C PRO A 46 -7.31 7.30 8.33
N ARG A 47 -8.06 6.57 9.18
CA ARG A 47 -8.30 6.96 10.59
C ARG A 47 -7.05 7.02 11.46
N ASN A 48 -5.98 6.33 11.05
CA ASN A 48 -4.71 6.24 11.80
C ASN A 48 -3.64 7.15 11.19
N THR A 49 -4.06 8.14 10.42
CA THR A 49 -3.18 9.14 9.83
C THR A 49 -3.67 10.54 10.14
N LEU A 50 -2.72 11.44 10.38
CA LEU A 50 -3.01 12.80 10.83
C LEU A 50 -2.23 13.81 10.00
N VAL A 51 -2.77 15.01 9.91
CA VAL A 51 -2.09 16.18 9.34
C VAL A 51 -2.01 17.30 10.37
N ASN A 52 -0.90 18.04 10.36
CA ASN A 52 -0.73 19.16 11.27
C ASN A 52 -1.58 20.38 10.88
N HIS A 53 -2.08 21.09 11.89
CA HIS A 53 -2.81 22.37 11.76
C HIS A 53 -2.64 23.23 13.01
N PHE A 54 -3.11 24.49 13.00
CA PHE A 54 -2.87 25.45 14.11
C PHE A 54 -4.15 25.99 14.77
N THR A 55 -5.29 25.30 14.71
CA THR A 55 -6.55 25.90 15.19
C THR A 55 -7.58 24.93 15.74
N TYR A 56 -8.33 25.38 16.75
CA TYR A 56 -9.55 24.77 17.29
C TYR A 56 -10.79 25.43 16.65
N ALA A 57 -10.73 25.66 15.35
CA ALA A 57 -11.77 26.42 14.66
C ALA A 57 -12.62 25.48 13.80
N PRO A 58 -13.82 25.93 13.36
CA PRO A 58 -14.62 25.18 12.39
C PRO A 58 -13.80 24.77 11.16
N LEU A 59 -14.20 23.67 10.52
CA LEU A 59 -13.48 23.00 9.43
C LEU A 59 -12.90 23.97 8.37
N GLN A 60 -13.68 24.97 7.93
CA GLN A 60 -13.23 25.98 6.96
C GLN A 60 -11.99 26.76 7.42
N ARG A 61 -11.91 27.12 8.71
CA ARG A 61 -10.75 27.83 9.28
C ARG A 61 -9.55 26.90 9.49
N VAL A 62 -9.79 25.60 9.71
CA VAL A 62 -8.72 24.59 9.70
C VAL A 62 -8.11 24.51 8.30
N LEU A 63 -8.95 24.36 7.27
CA LEU A 63 -8.52 24.31 5.88
C LEU A 63 -7.71 25.54 5.47
N ALA A 64 -8.19 26.75 5.75
CA ALA A 64 -7.48 27.98 5.43
C ALA A 64 -6.07 28.05 6.07
N ARG A 65 -5.91 27.54 7.30
CA ARG A 65 -4.60 27.52 7.98
C ARG A 65 -3.71 26.37 7.49
N SER A 66 -4.27 25.23 7.15
CA SER A 66 -3.53 24.13 6.52
C SER A 66 -3.04 24.52 5.12
N VAL A 67 -3.80 25.32 4.37
CA VAL A 67 -3.34 25.97 3.12
C VAL A 67 -2.12 26.87 3.37
N ARG A 68 -2.12 27.64 4.47
CA ARG A 68 -0.96 28.47 4.83
C ARG A 68 0.27 27.63 5.18
N LEU A 69 0.10 26.55 5.94
CA LEU A 69 1.17 25.59 6.27
C LEU A 69 1.78 24.99 5.00
N LYS A 70 0.91 24.57 4.08
CA LYS A 70 1.27 24.07 2.76
C LYS A 70 2.09 25.08 1.96
N HIS A 71 1.64 26.35 1.84
CA HIS A 71 2.41 27.39 1.16
C HIS A 71 3.79 27.63 1.78
N ARG A 72 3.93 27.41 3.09
CA ARG A 72 5.21 27.51 3.81
C ARG A 72 6.03 26.22 3.77
N ARG A 73 5.57 25.17 3.09
CA ARG A 73 6.18 23.81 3.09
C ARG A 73 6.35 23.23 4.49
N GLN A 74 5.40 23.52 5.38
CA GLN A 74 5.36 23.08 6.77
C GLN A 74 4.26 22.05 7.05
N LEU A 75 3.58 21.56 6.00
CA LEU A 75 2.58 20.51 6.12
C LEU A 75 3.27 19.19 6.48
N GLN A 76 2.85 18.58 7.58
CA GLN A 76 3.38 17.30 8.07
C GLN A 76 2.23 16.31 8.18
N CYS A 77 2.49 15.10 7.68
CA CYS A 77 1.60 13.96 7.81
C CYS A 77 2.29 12.92 8.69
N VAL A 78 1.54 12.31 9.61
CA VAL A 78 2.06 11.30 10.55
C VAL A 78 1.13 10.10 10.61
N ILE A 79 1.70 8.98 11.05
CA ILE A 79 1.00 7.73 11.34
C ILE A 79 0.86 7.63 12.86
N MET A 80 -0.31 7.21 13.33
CA MET A 80 -0.62 7.02 14.75
C MET A 80 -1.28 5.67 15.02
N ASP A 81 -1.58 5.42 16.29
CA ASP A 81 -2.27 4.22 16.77
C ASP A 81 -1.46 2.92 16.60
N PHE A 82 -0.45 2.78 17.46
CA PHE A 82 0.47 1.65 17.49
C PHE A 82 -0.02 0.49 18.39
N ASN A 83 -1.31 0.48 18.75
CA ASN A 83 -1.89 -0.48 19.68
C ASN A 83 -1.72 -1.95 19.24
N ILE A 84 -1.71 -2.20 17.94
CA ILE A 84 -1.46 -3.51 17.33
C ILE A 84 -0.13 -3.57 16.60
N SER A 85 0.75 -2.58 16.77
CA SER A 85 2.09 -2.64 16.21
C SER A 85 2.93 -3.68 16.94
N ILE A 86 3.95 -4.19 16.25
CA ILE A 86 4.94 -5.09 16.83
C ILE A 86 6.34 -4.65 16.45
N ILE A 87 7.32 -5.11 17.22
CA ILE A 87 8.74 -4.97 16.89
C ILE A 87 9.25 -6.36 16.54
N ALA A 88 9.63 -6.57 15.28
CA ALA A 88 10.25 -7.82 14.86
C ALA A 88 11.70 -7.91 15.40
N PRO A 89 12.27 -9.12 15.52
CA PRO A 89 13.66 -9.28 15.93
C PRO A 89 14.62 -8.46 15.05
N PRO A 90 15.73 -7.93 15.59
CA PRO A 90 16.69 -7.14 14.80
C PRO A 90 17.26 -7.89 13.58
N SER A 91 17.35 -9.22 13.68
CA SER A 91 17.81 -10.14 12.62
C SER A 91 16.73 -10.50 11.59
N ALA A 92 15.49 -10.06 11.77
CA ALA A 92 14.41 -10.36 10.83
C ALA A 92 14.70 -9.73 9.47
N ASP A 93 14.69 -10.50 8.40
CA ASP A 93 14.87 -9.95 7.06
C ASP A 93 13.54 -9.38 6.51
N LEU A 94 13.62 -8.22 5.84
CA LEU A 94 12.43 -7.48 5.36
C LEU A 94 11.65 -8.28 4.31
N ARG A 95 12.29 -9.17 3.55
CA ARG A 95 11.67 -9.91 2.43
C ARG A 95 11.21 -11.31 2.85
N SER A 96 11.89 -11.94 3.79
CA SER A 96 11.65 -13.34 4.18
C SER A 96 11.00 -13.51 5.56
N TYR A 97 10.91 -12.48 6.41
CA TYR A 97 10.20 -12.59 7.69
C TYR A 97 8.72 -12.92 7.49
N ARG A 98 8.18 -13.81 8.33
CA ARG A 98 6.82 -14.34 8.22
C ARG A 98 6.10 -14.31 9.55
N LEU A 99 4.80 -14.06 9.47
CA LEU A 99 3.86 -14.20 10.59
C LEU A 99 2.67 -15.05 10.21
N PRO A 100 2.02 -15.73 11.19
CA PRO A 100 0.78 -16.46 10.94
C PRO A 100 -0.31 -15.54 10.40
N TYR A 101 -1.06 -16.00 9.40
CA TYR A 101 -2.14 -15.25 8.75
C TYR A 101 -3.20 -14.72 9.72
N THR A 102 -3.46 -15.41 10.83
CA THR A 102 -4.40 -14.97 11.85
C THR A 102 -4.05 -13.61 12.44
N THR A 103 -2.77 -13.26 12.44
CA THR A 103 -2.30 -11.96 12.96
C THR A 103 -2.58 -10.79 12.01
N SER A 104 -2.95 -11.04 10.75
CA SER A 104 -3.39 -9.98 9.84
C SER A 104 -4.87 -9.64 10.02
N PHE A 105 -5.65 -10.47 10.73
CA PHE A 105 -7.08 -10.22 10.96
C PHE A 105 -7.33 -9.07 11.94
N ALA A 106 -6.33 -8.73 12.76
CA ALA A 106 -6.38 -7.55 13.60
C ALA A 106 -6.13 -6.29 12.75
N GLY A 107 -6.98 -5.27 12.90
CA GLY A 107 -6.77 -3.94 12.31
C GLY A 107 -7.81 -3.51 11.28
N ALA A 108 -7.33 -2.86 10.23
CA ALA A 108 -8.10 -2.04 9.30
C ALA A 108 -9.14 -2.83 8.50
N TYR A 109 -10.19 -2.16 8.02
CA TYR A 109 -11.07 -2.70 6.97
C TYR A 109 -10.38 -2.69 5.59
N LEU A 110 -9.50 -1.72 5.35
CA LEU A 110 -8.76 -1.54 4.09
C LEU A 110 -7.47 -2.38 4.09
N GLN A 111 -7.59 -3.71 4.19
CA GLN A 111 -6.42 -4.60 4.23
C GLN A 111 -5.90 -4.95 2.84
N PRO A 112 -4.57 -5.10 2.69
CA PRO A 112 -3.97 -5.83 1.59
C PRO A 112 -4.58 -7.23 1.44
N PRO A 113 -4.87 -7.69 0.22
CA PRO A 113 -5.48 -9.00 0.00
C PRO A 113 -4.47 -10.16 0.09
N ASP A 114 -3.37 -9.96 0.80
CA ASP A 114 -2.21 -10.86 0.87
C ASP A 114 -2.54 -12.21 1.49
N VAL A 115 -3.54 -12.25 2.39
CA VAL A 115 -4.04 -13.47 3.04
C VAL A 115 -5.42 -13.90 2.53
N HIS A 116 -6.07 -13.08 1.69
CA HIS A 116 -7.44 -13.33 1.22
C HIS A 116 -7.55 -14.53 0.27
N GLN A 117 -6.43 -15.15 -0.09
CA GLN A 117 -6.41 -16.35 -0.93
C GLN A 117 -6.10 -17.60 -0.10
N GLY A 118 -5.95 -17.48 1.23
CA GLY A 118 -5.71 -18.61 2.14
C GLY A 118 -4.23 -18.92 2.37
N GLU A 119 -3.35 -17.94 2.19
CA GLU A 119 -1.97 -17.99 2.64
C GLU A 119 -1.92 -18.26 4.15
N PHE A 120 -1.00 -19.13 4.58
CA PHE A 120 -0.81 -19.48 6.00
C PHE A 120 0.04 -18.48 6.77
N GLU A 121 0.95 -17.88 6.04
CA GLU A 121 1.87 -16.90 6.55
C GLU A 121 1.95 -15.77 5.56
N TYR A 122 2.19 -14.58 6.07
CA TYR A 122 2.39 -13.39 5.25
C TYR A 122 3.65 -12.67 5.70
N ASN A 123 4.19 -11.84 4.80
CA ASN A 123 5.27 -10.94 5.14
C ASN A 123 4.65 -9.65 5.72
N PRO A 124 4.85 -9.35 7.01
CA PRO A 124 4.22 -8.18 7.63
C PRO A 124 4.84 -6.85 7.19
N PHE A 125 6.11 -6.81 6.78
CA PHE A 125 6.71 -5.60 6.19
C PHE A 125 6.11 -5.33 4.81
N ALA A 126 5.97 -6.35 3.97
CA ALA A 126 5.32 -6.21 2.67
C ALA A 126 3.84 -5.83 2.82
N PHE A 127 3.18 -6.32 3.86
CA PHE A 127 1.80 -5.98 4.20
C PHE A 127 1.66 -4.49 4.53
N ASP A 128 2.53 -3.94 5.38
CA ASP A 128 2.55 -2.50 5.68
C ASP A 128 2.82 -1.63 4.44
N VAL A 129 3.72 -2.07 3.53
CA VAL A 129 3.93 -1.38 2.24
C VAL A 129 2.64 -1.36 1.42
N ALA A 130 1.93 -2.48 1.33
CA ALA A 130 0.67 -2.53 0.59
C ALA A 130 -0.44 -1.73 1.27
N ALA A 131 -0.52 -1.74 2.60
CA ALA A 131 -1.50 -0.95 3.35
C ALA A 131 -1.26 0.54 3.11
N MET A 132 0.00 0.99 3.13
CA MET A 132 0.38 2.34 2.74
C MET A 132 0.04 2.63 1.27
N GLY A 133 0.30 1.69 0.34
CA GLY A 133 -0.07 1.85 -1.07
C GLY A 133 -1.59 2.00 -1.26
N ILE A 134 -2.40 1.23 -0.54
CA ILE A 134 -3.87 1.30 -0.55
C ILE A 134 -4.35 2.63 0.02
N LEU A 135 -3.75 3.09 1.12
CA LEU A 135 -4.00 4.42 1.69
C LEU A 135 -3.74 5.52 0.66
N LEU A 136 -2.59 5.48 -0.01
CA LEU A 136 -2.26 6.46 -1.05
C LEU A 136 -3.19 6.33 -2.28
N CYS A 137 -3.63 5.12 -2.62
CA CYS A 137 -4.65 4.93 -3.66
C CYS A 137 -5.96 5.60 -3.27
N HIS A 138 -6.42 5.41 -2.03
CA HIS A 138 -7.64 6.04 -1.51
C HIS A 138 -7.61 7.56 -1.70
N TYR A 139 -6.48 8.20 -1.42
CA TYR A 139 -6.36 9.65 -1.52
C TYR A 139 -6.03 10.18 -2.92
N PHE A 140 -5.21 9.48 -3.70
CA PHE A 140 -4.56 10.10 -4.86
C PHE A 140 -4.69 9.34 -6.17
N GLN A 141 -5.26 8.12 -6.20
CA GLN A 141 -5.28 7.34 -7.45
C GLN A 141 -6.01 8.04 -8.60
N HIS A 142 -7.03 8.85 -8.28
CA HIS A 142 -7.78 9.63 -9.25
C HIS A 142 -6.95 10.73 -9.94
N MET A 143 -5.84 11.14 -9.32
CA MET A 143 -4.93 12.13 -9.88
C MET A 143 -3.90 11.53 -10.85
N SER A 144 -3.88 10.21 -11.05
CA SER A 144 -2.82 9.54 -11.83
C SER A 144 -2.65 10.12 -13.24
N GLN A 145 -3.72 10.57 -13.90
CA GLN A 145 -3.62 11.23 -15.21
C GLN A 145 -2.85 12.55 -15.18
N LYS A 146 -3.04 13.33 -14.12
CA LYS A 146 -2.43 14.66 -13.95
C LYS A 146 -1.09 14.59 -13.22
N VAL A 147 -0.88 13.52 -12.46
CA VAL A 147 0.35 13.20 -11.74
C VAL A 147 0.79 11.78 -12.14
N PRO A 148 1.37 11.59 -13.35
CA PRO A 148 1.69 10.27 -13.91
C PRO A 148 2.56 9.40 -13.02
N ILE A 149 3.43 10.01 -12.21
CA ILE A 149 4.32 9.33 -11.27
C ILE A 149 3.57 8.48 -10.23
N LEU A 150 2.29 8.74 -9.98
CA LEU A 150 1.46 7.96 -9.07
C LEU A 150 1.20 6.55 -9.60
N ALA A 151 0.97 6.39 -10.90
CA ALA A 151 0.60 5.09 -11.47
C ALA A 151 1.65 3.99 -11.19
N PRO A 152 2.95 4.16 -11.54
CA PRO A 152 3.94 3.13 -11.26
C PRO A 152 4.23 2.94 -9.77
N LEU A 153 4.21 4.01 -8.96
CA LEU A 153 4.46 3.89 -7.52
C LEU A 153 3.34 3.08 -6.84
N LEU A 154 2.08 3.47 -7.06
CA LEU A 154 0.92 2.86 -6.41
C LEU A 154 0.74 1.40 -6.83
N ASP A 155 0.96 1.08 -8.10
CA ASP A 155 0.88 -0.30 -8.58
C ASP A 155 2.01 -1.18 -8.02
N TRP A 156 3.23 -0.64 -7.87
CA TRP A 156 4.34 -1.39 -7.32
C TRP A 156 4.19 -1.68 -5.83
N MET A 157 3.62 -0.73 -5.07
CA MET A 157 3.32 -0.93 -3.64
C MET A 157 2.14 -1.88 -3.42
N THR A 158 1.13 -1.87 -4.31
CA THR A 158 -0.11 -2.65 -4.17
C THR A 158 -0.20 -3.89 -5.07
N THR A 159 0.93 -4.29 -5.67
CA THR A 159 1.00 -5.51 -6.47
C THR A 159 0.66 -6.73 -5.62
N ARG A 160 0.00 -7.72 -6.24
CA ARG A 160 -0.37 -8.99 -5.60
C ARG A 160 0.78 -9.99 -5.60
N ASP A 161 1.79 -9.77 -6.44
CA ASP A 161 3.03 -10.53 -6.38
C ASP A 161 3.90 -9.99 -5.25
N ILE A 162 3.85 -10.64 -4.09
CA ILE A 162 4.56 -10.23 -2.88
C ILE A 162 6.08 -10.20 -3.10
N SER A 163 6.60 -11.09 -3.96
CA SER A 163 8.04 -11.16 -4.25
C SER A 163 8.52 -9.95 -5.06
N HIS A 164 7.66 -9.43 -5.92
CA HIS A 164 7.90 -8.24 -6.74
C HIS A 164 7.55 -6.93 -6.05
N ARG A 165 6.84 -6.96 -4.92
CA ARG A 165 6.47 -5.76 -4.15
C ARG A 165 7.73 -5.10 -3.59
N CYS A 166 7.79 -3.77 -3.69
CA CYS A 166 8.88 -2.99 -3.13
C CYS A 166 8.96 -3.09 -1.61
N THR A 167 10.16 -2.86 -1.07
CA THR A 167 10.33 -2.45 0.33
C THR A 167 9.96 -0.97 0.51
N ALA A 168 9.83 -0.52 1.77
CA ALA A 168 9.59 0.90 2.05
C ALA A 168 10.74 1.80 1.55
N GLU A 169 11.99 1.33 1.69
CA GLU A 169 13.18 2.05 1.21
C GLU A 169 13.20 2.14 -0.32
N GLU A 170 12.91 1.04 -1.00
CA GLU A 170 12.80 1.00 -2.46
C GLU A 170 11.69 1.91 -2.98
N ALA A 171 10.54 1.95 -2.30
CA ALA A 171 9.43 2.82 -2.63
C ALA A 171 9.81 4.31 -2.50
N LEU A 172 10.46 4.69 -1.40
CA LEU A 172 10.94 6.07 -1.20
C LEU A 172 11.99 6.47 -2.22
N ALA A 173 13.01 5.64 -2.44
CA ALA A 173 14.08 5.92 -3.40
C ALA A 173 13.53 6.03 -4.83
N PHE A 174 12.58 5.15 -5.19
CA PHE A 174 11.91 5.22 -6.48
C PHE A 174 11.06 6.48 -6.63
N PHE A 175 10.31 6.84 -5.59
CA PHE A 175 9.50 8.05 -5.60
C PHE A 175 10.34 9.32 -5.78
N GLU A 176 11.45 9.47 -5.04
CA GLU A 176 12.32 10.64 -5.21
C GLU A 176 12.94 10.72 -6.60
N ARG A 177 13.31 9.56 -7.19
CA ARG A 177 13.74 9.50 -8.59
C ARG A 177 12.64 9.94 -9.56
N LEU A 178 11.41 9.46 -9.37
CA LEU A 178 10.28 9.85 -10.23
C LEU A 178 10.02 11.36 -10.17
N VAL A 179 10.09 11.95 -8.96
CA VAL A 179 9.93 13.38 -8.74
C VAL A 179 11.05 14.18 -9.41
N ALA A 180 12.30 13.71 -9.32
CA ALA A 180 13.44 14.35 -9.96
C ALA A 180 13.37 14.30 -11.49
N GLU A 181 12.87 13.20 -12.08
CA GLU A 181 12.73 13.03 -13.53
C GLU A 181 11.50 13.76 -14.12
N HIS A 182 10.50 14.08 -13.30
CA HIS A 182 9.27 14.77 -13.73
C HIS A 182 9.03 16.03 -12.90
N PRO A 183 9.94 17.03 -12.98
CA PRO A 183 9.74 18.29 -12.29
C PRO A 183 8.59 19.07 -12.92
N VAL A 184 7.49 19.17 -12.17
CA VAL A 184 6.39 20.16 -12.24
C VAL A 184 5.77 20.42 -13.63
N SER A 185 4.54 19.92 -13.83
CA SER A 185 3.54 20.68 -14.59
C SER A 185 2.85 21.64 -13.63
N HIS A 186 2.99 22.95 -13.85
CA HIS A 186 2.33 24.00 -13.06
C HIS A 186 0.83 24.12 -13.33
N GLU A 187 0.25 23.22 -14.14
CA GLU A 187 -1.18 23.24 -14.38
C GLU A 187 -1.93 23.00 -13.08
N ARG A 188 -2.78 23.97 -12.72
CA ARG A 188 -3.76 23.83 -11.66
C ARG A 188 -4.56 22.56 -11.92
N ILE A 189 -4.37 21.55 -11.08
CA ILE A 189 -5.28 20.40 -11.03
C ILE A 189 -6.56 20.93 -10.38
N LEU A 190 -7.40 21.60 -11.18
CA LEU A 190 -8.80 21.78 -10.80
C LEU A 190 -9.35 20.35 -10.70
N SER A 191 -9.46 19.85 -9.47
CA SER A 191 -10.22 18.64 -9.21
C SER A 191 -11.67 19.04 -9.47
N GLU A 192 -12.19 18.64 -10.62
CA GLU A 192 -13.62 18.37 -10.71
C GLU A 192 -13.95 17.44 -9.53
N HIS A 193 -15.07 17.75 -8.89
CA HIS A 193 -15.56 17.05 -7.71
C HIS A 193 -15.41 15.54 -7.95
N TYR A 194 -14.47 14.89 -7.28
CA TYR A 194 -14.28 13.46 -7.44
C TYR A 194 -15.44 12.80 -6.70
N ASP A 195 -16.46 12.39 -7.45
CA ASP A 195 -17.51 11.56 -6.91
C ASP A 195 -16.83 10.30 -6.34
N ARG A 196 -16.98 10.11 -5.02
CA ARG A 196 -16.42 9.03 -4.20
C ARG A 196 -16.79 7.61 -4.67
N ILE A 197 -17.55 7.48 -5.75
CA ILE A 197 -18.29 6.28 -6.11
C ILE A 197 -17.66 5.67 -7.36
N GLY A 198 -16.92 4.57 -7.18
CA GLY A 198 -16.72 3.63 -8.28
C GLY A 198 -15.60 2.62 -8.10
N GLU A 199 -14.35 3.08 -8.10
CA GLU A 199 -13.21 2.19 -8.36
C GLU A 199 -12.34 1.97 -7.12
N GLY A 200 -12.43 0.76 -6.56
CA GLY A 200 -11.49 0.30 -5.56
C GLY A 200 -10.06 0.24 -6.11
N HIS A 201 -9.07 0.23 -5.21
CA HIS A 201 -7.65 0.23 -5.59
C HIS A 201 -7.25 -0.95 -6.51
N GLU A 202 -8.02 -2.03 -6.56
CA GLU A 202 -7.76 -3.17 -7.45
C GLU A 202 -8.34 -3.02 -8.84
N THR A 203 -9.41 -2.23 -9.01
CA THR A 203 -10.11 -2.08 -10.29
C THR A 203 -9.72 -0.81 -11.03
N CYS A 204 -9.19 0.19 -10.33
CA CYS A 204 -8.81 1.46 -10.95
C CYS A 204 -7.66 1.29 -11.95
N ASN A 205 -7.90 1.68 -13.21
CA ASN A 205 -6.85 1.71 -14.23
C ASN A 205 -6.07 3.03 -14.19
N ARG A 206 -5.08 3.11 -13.30
CA ARG A 206 -4.21 4.30 -13.11
C ARG A 206 -3.40 4.70 -14.34
N TRP A 207 -3.24 3.78 -15.29
CA TRP A 207 -2.45 3.97 -16.50
C TRP A 207 -3.27 4.54 -17.67
N LYS A 208 -4.60 4.63 -17.50
CA LYS A 208 -5.51 5.12 -18.54
C LYS A 208 -5.25 6.60 -18.83
N GLY A 209 -4.94 6.92 -20.08
CA GLY A 209 -4.72 8.30 -20.53
C GLY A 209 -3.30 8.83 -20.27
N LEU A 210 -2.36 7.98 -19.85
CA LEU A 210 -0.96 8.37 -19.73
C LEU A 210 -0.24 8.34 -21.10
N PRO A 211 0.80 9.16 -21.31
CA PRO A 211 1.59 9.15 -22.54
C PRO A 211 2.20 7.78 -22.81
N GLU A 212 2.19 7.33 -24.07
CA GLU A 212 2.64 5.98 -24.45
C GLU A 212 4.11 5.72 -24.07
N ASP A 213 4.98 6.70 -24.28
CA ASP A 213 6.41 6.60 -23.93
C ASP A 213 6.60 6.43 -22.41
N PHE A 214 5.79 7.11 -21.61
CA PHE A 214 5.78 6.97 -20.16
C PHE A 214 5.32 5.56 -19.77
N VAL A 215 4.22 5.07 -20.35
CA VAL A 215 3.70 3.72 -20.10
C VAL A 215 4.74 2.67 -20.48
N LYS A 216 5.38 2.80 -21.64
CA LYS A 216 6.42 1.87 -22.11
C LYS A 216 7.60 1.82 -21.13
N LYS A 217 8.12 2.98 -20.72
CA LYS A 217 9.26 3.11 -19.80
C LYS A 217 8.99 2.47 -18.43
N TRP A 218 7.77 2.65 -17.90
CA TRP A 218 7.45 2.26 -16.52
C TRP A 218 6.59 1.00 -16.40
N SER A 219 6.25 0.36 -17.51
CA SER A 219 5.38 -0.83 -17.60
C SER A 219 5.74 -1.98 -16.64
N LYS A 220 7.02 -2.16 -16.30
CA LYS A 220 7.48 -3.21 -15.36
C LYS A 220 6.93 -3.08 -13.93
N TYR A 221 6.45 -1.90 -13.55
CA TYR A 221 5.86 -1.63 -12.24
C TYR A 221 4.33 -1.79 -12.24
N ARG A 222 3.73 -2.06 -13.40
CA ARG A 222 2.29 -2.20 -13.55
C ARG A 222 1.79 -3.46 -12.85
N LYS A 223 0.71 -3.30 -12.10
CA LYS A 223 0.07 -4.42 -11.39
C LYS A 223 -0.56 -5.37 -12.42
N PRO A 224 -0.35 -6.70 -12.30
CA PRO A 224 -1.01 -7.65 -13.19
C PRO A 224 -2.52 -7.66 -12.98
N PRO A 225 -3.34 -8.04 -13.99
CA PRO A 225 -4.78 -8.20 -13.85
C PRO A 225 -5.12 -9.36 -12.91
N VAL A 226 -6.24 -9.28 -12.19
CA VAL A 226 -6.64 -10.32 -11.23
C VAL A 226 -7.11 -11.57 -11.99
N PRO A 227 -6.45 -12.74 -11.82
CA PRO A 227 -6.91 -13.97 -12.43
C PRO A 227 -8.31 -14.34 -11.91
N ARG A 228 -9.15 -14.91 -12.77
CA ARG A 228 -10.53 -15.31 -12.40
C ARG A 228 -10.56 -16.30 -11.23
N GLY A 229 -9.59 -17.22 -11.15
CA GLY A 229 -9.47 -18.15 -10.03
C GLY A 229 -9.23 -17.47 -8.68
N VAL A 230 -8.49 -16.35 -8.67
CA VAL A 230 -8.25 -15.55 -7.46
C VAL A 230 -9.53 -14.84 -7.02
N LEU A 231 -10.33 -14.34 -7.96
CA LEU A 231 -11.63 -13.74 -7.65
C LEU A 231 -12.58 -14.76 -7.02
N MET A 232 -12.59 -16.00 -7.51
CA MET A 232 -13.38 -17.09 -6.93
C MET A 232 -12.95 -17.43 -5.51
N LEU A 233 -11.63 -17.54 -5.25
CA LEU A 233 -11.11 -17.80 -3.90
C LEU A 233 -11.50 -16.70 -2.92
N ARG A 234 -11.40 -15.43 -3.34
CA ARG A 234 -11.82 -14.30 -2.50
C ARG A 234 -13.31 -14.28 -2.25
N TRP A 235 -14.12 -14.61 -3.26
CA TRP A 235 -15.57 -14.74 -3.09
C TRP A 235 -15.91 -15.82 -2.05
N LEU A 236 -15.21 -16.96 -2.08
CA LEU A 236 -15.35 -18.01 -1.06
C LEU A 236 -14.89 -17.52 0.33
N TYR A 237 -13.77 -16.78 0.38
CA TYR A 237 -13.21 -16.25 1.63
C TYR A 237 -14.21 -15.33 2.35
N MET A 238 -14.87 -14.44 1.59
CA MET A 238 -15.85 -13.46 2.09
C MET A 238 -17.18 -14.07 2.58
N ARG A 239 -17.45 -15.36 2.33
CA ARG A 239 -18.66 -16.07 2.79
C ARG A 239 -18.39 -16.94 4.02
N ASP A 240 -17.69 -16.41 5.01
CA ASP A 240 -17.37 -17.06 6.29
C ASP A 240 -16.55 -18.36 6.19
N ARG A 241 -15.84 -18.58 5.07
CA ARG A 241 -14.93 -19.73 4.89
C ARG A 241 -13.46 -19.36 5.05
N PHE A 242 -13.16 -18.23 5.68
CA PHE A 242 -11.79 -17.75 5.92
C PHE A 242 -10.94 -18.69 6.80
N PHE A 243 -11.55 -19.57 7.60
CA PHE A 243 -10.83 -20.67 8.27
C PHE A 243 -10.65 -21.93 7.41
N VAL A 244 -11.53 -22.13 6.43
CA VAL A 244 -11.56 -23.35 5.61
C VAL A 244 -10.54 -23.27 4.48
N ILE A 245 -10.44 -22.12 3.80
CA ILE A 245 -9.57 -21.96 2.63
C ILE A 245 -8.09 -22.15 2.97
N PRO A 246 -7.56 -21.56 4.07
CA PRO A 246 -6.22 -21.92 4.53
C PRO A 246 -6.13 -23.43 4.72
N ARG A 247 -6.92 -24.04 5.61
CA ARG A 247 -6.83 -25.49 5.94
C ARG A 247 -6.82 -26.38 4.69
N VAL A 248 -7.64 -26.07 3.69
CA VAL A 248 -7.67 -26.76 2.40
C VAL A 248 -6.35 -26.58 1.63
N ARG A 249 -5.83 -25.35 1.50
CA ARG A 249 -4.52 -25.11 0.86
C ARG A 249 -3.38 -25.82 1.59
N TRP A 250 -3.37 -25.89 2.92
CA TRP A 250 -2.34 -26.63 3.65
C TRP A 250 -2.44 -28.11 3.44
N PHE A 251 -3.66 -28.67 3.49
CA PHE A 251 -3.89 -30.07 3.16
C PHE A 251 -3.35 -30.41 1.78
N PHE A 252 -3.65 -29.60 0.75
CA PHE A 252 -3.12 -29.81 -0.60
C PHE A 252 -1.62 -29.56 -0.70
N SER A 253 -1.05 -28.56 -0.02
CA SER A 253 0.40 -28.32 -0.02
C SER A 253 1.17 -29.47 0.63
N ARG A 254 0.63 -30.05 1.71
CA ARG A 254 1.19 -31.22 2.38
C ARG A 254 1.01 -32.47 1.54
N ALA A 255 -0.17 -32.69 0.96
CA ALA A 255 -0.42 -33.79 0.05
C ALA A 255 0.50 -33.74 -1.17
N TYR A 256 0.72 -32.55 -1.75
CA TYR A 256 1.65 -32.32 -2.85
C TYR A 256 3.12 -32.55 -2.45
N CYS A 257 3.54 -32.03 -1.28
CA CYS A 257 4.88 -32.33 -0.75
C CYS A 257 5.06 -33.82 -0.43
N TRP A 258 4.00 -34.51 0.00
CA TRP A 258 4.04 -35.95 0.25
C TRP A 258 4.13 -36.75 -1.05
N THR A 259 3.32 -36.42 -2.06
CA THR A 259 3.30 -37.16 -3.33
C THR A 259 4.52 -36.87 -4.19
N PHE A 260 4.95 -35.61 -4.33
CA PHE A 260 6.13 -35.25 -5.13
C PHE A 260 7.45 -35.37 -4.34
N GLY A 261 7.45 -35.09 -3.03
CA GLY A 261 8.62 -35.30 -2.19
C GLY A 261 8.94 -36.78 -1.96
N ALA A 262 7.92 -37.66 -1.90
CA ALA A 262 8.15 -39.10 -1.93
C ALA A 262 8.65 -39.57 -3.30
N CYS A 263 8.12 -39.06 -4.42
CA CYS A 263 8.61 -39.42 -5.76
C CYS A 263 10.09 -39.04 -5.98
N PHE A 264 10.56 -37.89 -5.47
CA PHE A 264 11.98 -37.53 -5.53
C PHE A 264 12.86 -38.36 -4.58
N GLY A 265 12.36 -38.69 -3.38
CA GLY A 265 13.08 -39.55 -2.43
C GLY A 265 13.20 -41.02 -2.88
N TRP A 266 12.25 -41.51 -3.68
CA TRP A 266 12.31 -42.86 -4.26
C TRP A 266 13.24 -42.93 -5.49
N LEU A 267 13.29 -41.89 -6.32
CA LEU A 267 14.21 -41.83 -7.46
C LEU A 267 15.69 -41.74 -7.04
N GLN A 268 16.01 -41.11 -5.91
CA GLN A 268 17.37 -41.11 -5.35
C GLN A 268 17.82 -42.46 -4.74
N ARG A 269 16.89 -43.38 -4.44
CA ARG A 269 17.24 -44.72 -3.91
C ARG A 269 17.34 -45.81 -4.97
N LEU A 270 16.97 -45.52 -6.21
CA LEU A 270 17.08 -46.45 -7.34
C LEU A 270 18.33 -46.22 -8.19
N TRP A 271 19.10 -45.17 -7.89
CA TRP A 271 20.36 -44.79 -8.57
C TRP A 271 21.47 -44.44 -7.56
N GLY A 272 21.57 -45.21 -6.48
CA GLY A 272 22.62 -45.11 -5.46
C GLY A 272 23.12 -46.49 -5.07
#